data_AF-A0A0G1TK87-F1
#
_entry.id   AF-A0A0G1TK87-F1
#
_cell.length_a   1.000
_cell.length_b   1.000
_cell.length_c   1.000
_cell.angle_alpha   90.00
_cell.angle_beta   90.00
_cell.angle_gamma   90.00
#
_symmetry.space_group_name_H-M   'P 1'
#
loop_
_entity.id
_entity.type
_entity.pdbx_description
1 polymer ?
#
loop_
_entity_poly.entity_id
_entity_poly.type
_entity_poly.pdbx_seq_one_letter_code
_entity_poly.pdbx_strand_id
1 'polypeptide(L)'
;MKIQPLKQRDASACGPTCIEMTARYFDAPLSVKKISDVTNYKKRGGLFNAQLVRALEKLTFNVEAGYDNTWGKLRSANTKDRVIIVSWMLKGYIGHFSVVDKVTKNHVYLAEPTEGVIIKMQKLVFLRLWFDFDPHWYPKKNTDIKLRFMAVVSKP
;
A
#
# COMPACT_ATOMS: atom_id res chain seq x y z
N MET A 1 2.37 0.15 -16.13
CA MET A 1 2.50 -1.30 -15.92
C MET A 1 1.11 -1.92 -16.08
N LYS A 2 0.97 -3.24 -16.06
CA LYS A 2 -0.34 -3.90 -15.97
C LYS A 2 -0.24 -5.00 -14.91
N ILE A 3 -0.55 -4.65 -13.68
CA ILE A 3 -0.55 -5.59 -12.57
C ILE A 3 -1.82 -6.41 -12.63
N GLN A 4 -1.70 -7.73 -12.50
CA GLN A 4 -2.84 -8.61 -12.32
C GLN A 4 -3.19 -8.67 -10.83
N PRO A 5 -4.32 -8.09 -10.39
CA PRO A 5 -4.65 -8.05 -8.97
C PRO A 5 -5.02 -9.44 -8.45
N LEU A 6 -4.62 -9.74 -7.22
CA LEU A 6 -4.89 -11.01 -6.55
C LEU A 6 -5.58 -10.78 -5.22
N LYS A 7 -6.59 -11.61 -4.92
CA LYS A 7 -7.27 -11.59 -3.62
C LYS A 7 -6.40 -12.30 -2.56
N GLN A 8 -6.27 -11.67 -1.40
CA GLN A 8 -5.52 -12.18 -0.26
C GLN A 8 -6.22 -13.37 0.37
N ARG A 9 -5.42 -14.34 0.84
CA ARG A 9 -5.94 -15.62 1.38
C ARG A 9 -6.63 -15.46 2.73
N ASP A 10 -6.22 -14.49 3.52
CA ASP A 10 -6.85 -14.11 4.78
C ASP A 10 -6.54 -12.65 5.13
N ALA A 11 -7.16 -12.12 6.19
CA ALA A 11 -7.09 -10.71 6.56
C ALA A 11 -5.66 -10.16 6.81
N SER A 12 -4.68 -11.02 7.10
CA SER A 12 -3.29 -10.62 7.37
C SER A 12 -2.35 -10.76 6.18
N ALA A 13 -2.83 -11.28 5.04
CA ALA A 13 -2.00 -11.67 3.89
C ALA A 13 -1.70 -10.55 2.87
N CYS A 14 -2.04 -9.28 3.12
CA CYS A 14 -1.83 -8.21 2.12
C CYS A 14 -0.37 -8.10 1.63
N GLY A 15 0.61 -8.20 2.54
CA GLY A 15 2.04 -8.20 2.22
C GLY A 15 2.47 -9.39 1.34
N PRO A 16 2.25 -10.65 1.80
CA PRO A 16 2.49 -11.85 0.98
C PRO A 16 1.83 -11.80 -0.41
N THR A 17 0.59 -11.30 -0.50
CA THR A 17 -0.12 -11.17 -1.77
C THR A 17 0.52 -10.11 -2.68
N CYS A 18 1.03 -8.99 -2.13
CA CYS A 18 1.79 -8.01 -2.92
C CYS A 18 3.11 -8.58 -3.46
N ILE A 19 3.81 -9.42 -2.68
CA ILE A 19 4.99 -10.16 -3.15
C ILE A 19 4.61 -11.11 -4.30
N GLU A 20 3.50 -11.83 -4.17
CA GLU A 20 3.00 -12.73 -5.22
C GLU A 20 2.67 -11.97 -6.51
N MET A 21 1.98 -10.83 -6.42
CA MET A 21 1.69 -9.95 -7.56
C MET A 21 2.97 -9.42 -8.21
N THR A 22 3.97 -9.02 -7.41
CA THR A 22 5.28 -8.55 -7.88
C THR A 22 6.01 -9.64 -8.66
N ALA A 23 6.06 -10.85 -8.10
CA ALA A 23 6.73 -11.99 -8.71
C ALA A 23 6.08 -12.39 -10.05
N ARG A 24 4.74 -12.40 -10.12
CA ARG A 24 4.01 -12.67 -11.37
C ARG A 24 4.23 -11.60 -12.42
N TYR A 25 4.36 -10.33 -12.03
CA TYR A 25 4.62 -9.24 -12.99
C TYR A 25 5.97 -9.40 -13.69
N PHE A 26 6.97 -9.94 -13.00
CA PHE A 26 8.29 -10.24 -13.57
C PHE A 26 8.41 -11.66 -14.14
N ASP A 27 7.28 -12.31 -14.45
CA ASP A 27 7.22 -13.67 -15.01
C ASP A 27 7.99 -14.72 -14.19
N ALA A 28 8.10 -14.51 -12.87
CA ALA A 28 8.81 -15.36 -11.92
C ALA A 28 7.90 -15.83 -10.78
N PRO A 29 6.79 -16.56 -11.06
CA PRO A 29 5.80 -16.92 -10.04
C PRO A 29 6.42 -17.75 -8.90
N LEU A 30 6.06 -17.41 -7.67
CA LEU A 30 6.55 -18.06 -6.46
C LEU A 30 5.47 -18.95 -5.84
N SER A 31 5.88 -20.08 -5.25
CA SER A 31 4.96 -20.92 -4.49
C SER A 31 4.54 -20.24 -3.19
N VAL A 32 3.33 -20.58 -2.72
CA VAL A 32 2.81 -20.12 -1.42
C VAL A 32 3.79 -20.44 -0.29
N LYS A 33 4.35 -21.65 -0.32
CA LYS A 33 5.34 -22.08 0.66
C LYS A 33 6.57 -21.15 0.65
N LYS A 34 7.13 -20.85 -0.53
CA LYS A 34 8.31 -19.99 -0.66
C LYS A 34 8.05 -18.58 -0.10
N ILE A 35 6.89 -18.00 -0.41
CA ILE A 35 6.50 -16.68 0.12
C ILE A 35 6.34 -16.73 1.64
N SER A 36 5.66 -17.75 2.18
CA SER A 36 5.49 -17.94 3.63
C SER A 36 6.83 -18.10 4.35
N ASP A 37 7.76 -18.88 3.77
CA ASP A 37 9.08 -19.14 4.35
C ASP A 37 9.92 -17.85 4.46
N VAL A 38 9.92 -16.97 3.43
CA VAL A 38 10.74 -15.74 3.46
C VAL A 38 10.11 -14.61 4.28
N THR A 39 8.78 -14.57 4.37
CA THR A 39 8.04 -13.55 5.12
C THR A 39 7.89 -13.90 6.60
N ASN A 40 8.11 -15.17 6.98
CA ASN A 40 7.69 -15.72 8.28
C ASN A 40 6.21 -15.44 8.56
N TYR A 41 5.41 -15.38 7.49
CA TYR A 41 3.99 -15.09 7.57
C TYR A 41 3.28 -16.14 8.43
N LYS A 42 2.73 -15.69 9.56
CA LYS A 42 1.78 -16.43 10.38
C LYS A 42 0.45 -15.70 10.29
N LYS A 43 -0.68 -16.41 10.39
CA LYS A 43 -2.04 -15.85 10.32
C LYS A 43 -2.35 -14.73 11.34
N ARG A 44 -1.40 -14.33 12.20
CA ARG A 44 -1.50 -13.23 13.15
C ARG A 44 -0.31 -12.28 12.97
N GLY A 45 -0.59 -10.99 12.76
CA GLY A 45 0.40 -9.92 12.85
C GLY A 45 0.71 -9.18 11.54
N GLY A 46 0.22 -9.65 10.40
CA GLY A 46 0.51 -9.02 9.10
C GLY A 46 2.00 -9.03 8.78
N LEU A 47 2.42 -8.11 7.89
CA LEU A 47 3.82 -7.90 7.55
C LEU A 47 4.15 -6.42 7.76
N PHE A 48 5.29 -6.10 8.35
CA PHE A 48 5.75 -4.72 8.50
C PHE A 48 6.68 -4.32 7.34
N ASN A 49 6.86 -3.01 7.09
CA ASN A 49 7.68 -2.48 5.99
C ASN A 49 9.08 -3.11 5.94
N ALA A 50 9.79 -3.17 7.08
CA ALA A 50 11.13 -3.77 7.15
C ALA A 50 11.14 -5.30 6.91
N GLN A 51 10.03 -5.99 7.18
CA GLN A 51 9.92 -7.42 6.85
C GLN A 51 9.61 -7.63 5.38
N LEU A 52 8.80 -6.76 4.77
CA LEU A 52 8.54 -6.76 3.32
C LEU A 52 9.83 -6.59 2.52
N VAL A 53 10.64 -5.57 2.85
CA VAL A 53 11.93 -5.32 2.19
C VAL A 53 12.84 -6.54 2.29
N ARG A 54 13.07 -7.05 3.50
CA ARG A 54 13.90 -8.26 3.71
C ARG A 54 13.38 -9.49 2.98
N ALA A 55 12.06 -9.65 2.88
CA ALA A 55 11.46 -10.77 2.17
C ALA A 55 11.72 -10.68 0.65
N LEU A 56 11.59 -9.48 0.06
CA LEU A 56 11.88 -9.24 -1.35
C LEU A 56 13.37 -9.43 -1.67
N GLU A 57 14.27 -8.95 -0.82
CA GLU A 57 15.72 -9.15 -0.96
C GLU A 57 16.09 -10.63 -0.91
N LYS A 58 15.50 -11.41 0.02
CA LYS A 58 15.66 -12.88 0.08
C LYS A 58 15.13 -13.61 -1.16
N LEU A 59 14.23 -12.97 -1.90
CA LEU A 59 13.71 -13.43 -3.18
C LEU A 59 14.51 -12.86 -4.36
N THR A 60 15.72 -12.35 -4.10
CA THR A 60 16.67 -11.82 -5.09
C THR A 60 16.19 -10.60 -5.87
N PHE A 61 15.15 -9.91 -5.40
CA PHE A 61 14.76 -8.63 -5.95
C PHE A 61 15.70 -7.52 -5.45
N ASN A 62 16.04 -6.59 -6.34
CA ASN A 62 16.71 -5.35 -5.96
C ASN A 62 15.67 -4.39 -5.36
N VAL A 63 15.84 -3.99 -4.10
CA VAL A 63 14.86 -3.17 -3.38
C VAL A 63 15.44 -1.80 -3.06
N GLU A 64 14.81 -0.75 -3.58
CA GLU A 64 15.02 0.64 -3.13
C GLU A 64 13.85 1.02 -2.23
N ALA A 65 14.08 1.13 -0.92
CA ALA A 65 13.07 1.50 0.06
C ALA A 65 13.48 2.74 0.85
N GLY A 66 12.51 3.58 1.20
CA GLY A 66 12.72 4.79 1.99
C GLY A 66 11.40 5.38 2.45
N TYR A 67 11.48 6.32 3.37
CA TYR A 67 10.34 7.10 3.86
C TYR A 67 10.28 8.47 3.17
N ASP A 68 9.25 9.26 3.46
CA ASP A 68 9.10 10.65 2.98
C ASP A 68 9.16 10.79 1.44
N ASN A 69 8.64 9.78 0.73
CA ASN A 69 8.58 9.81 -0.73
C ASN A 69 7.50 10.78 -1.21
N THR A 70 7.76 11.43 -2.34
CA THR A 70 6.82 12.40 -2.93
C THR A 70 5.98 11.77 -4.04
N TRP A 71 4.85 12.41 -4.36
CA TRP A 71 4.08 12.08 -5.57
C TRP A 71 4.92 12.12 -6.85
N GLY A 72 5.87 13.05 -6.93
CA GLY A 72 6.80 13.18 -8.07
C GLY A 72 7.65 11.92 -8.24
N LYS A 73 8.27 11.45 -7.14
CA LYS A 73 9.06 10.21 -7.13
C LYS A 73 8.20 8.98 -7.42
N LEU A 74 7.01 8.89 -6.84
CA LEU A 74 6.06 7.80 -7.11
C LEU A 74 5.72 7.71 -8.61
N ARG A 75 5.48 8.86 -9.26
CA ARG A 75 5.17 8.93 -10.68
C ARG A 75 6.37 8.60 -11.56
N SER A 76 7.56 9.11 -11.25
CA SER A 76 8.76 8.83 -12.04
C SER A 76 9.23 7.38 -11.92
N ALA A 77 9.01 6.75 -10.77
CA ALA A 77 9.34 5.34 -10.53
C ALA A 77 8.35 4.36 -11.19
N ASN A 78 7.15 4.80 -11.60
CA ASN A 78 6.11 3.94 -12.19
C ASN A 78 6.41 3.64 -13.68
N THR A 79 7.53 2.98 -13.93
CA THR A 79 8.00 2.53 -15.24
C THR A 79 7.66 1.06 -15.47
N LYS A 80 7.83 0.55 -16.71
CA LYS A 80 7.51 -0.86 -17.01
C LYS A 80 8.44 -1.86 -16.32
N ASP A 81 9.66 -1.45 -15.99
CA ASP A 81 10.70 -2.35 -15.46
C ASP A 81 10.74 -2.36 -13.92
N ARG A 82 9.80 -1.68 -13.27
CA ARG A 82 9.75 -1.55 -11.80
C ARG A 82 8.38 -1.96 -11.30
N VAL A 83 8.34 -2.51 -10.08
CA VAL A 83 7.10 -2.70 -9.32
C VAL A 83 7.21 -1.88 -8.05
N ILE A 84 6.12 -1.19 -7.69
CA ILE A 84 6.07 -0.34 -6.50
C ILE A 84 5.03 -0.92 -5.56
N ILE A 85 5.45 -1.22 -4.33
CA ILE A 85 4.55 -1.58 -3.23
C ILE A 85 4.47 -0.38 -2.30
N VAL A 86 3.24 0.07 -2.01
CA VAL A 86 2.99 1.18 -1.09
C VAL A 86 2.34 0.66 0.18
N SER A 87 2.73 1.24 1.32
CA SER A 87 2.09 1.05 2.64
C SER A 87 1.24 2.27 2.94
N TRP A 88 -0.07 2.11 3.12
CA TRP A 88 -1.02 3.22 3.24
C TRP A 88 -2.19 2.85 4.16
N MET A 89 -3.09 3.80 4.41
CA MET A 89 -4.28 3.62 5.21
C MET A 89 -5.45 3.13 4.36
N LEU A 90 -5.98 1.95 4.68
CA LEU A 90 -7.21 1.44 4.07
C LEU A 90 -8.27 1.26 5.15
N LYS A 91 -9.45 1.87 4.96
CA LYS A 91 -10.62 1.72 5.86
C LYS A 91 -10.28 1.97 7.34
N GLY A 92 -9.38 2.92 7.62
CA GLY A 92 -8.95 3.26 8.99
C GLY A 92 -7.80 2.39 9.54
N TYR A 93 -7.36 1.36 8.83
CA TYR A 93 -6.21 0.54 9.21
C TYR A 93 -4.93 1.08 8.58
N ILE A 94 -3.91 1.32 9.42
CA ILE A 94 -2.58 1.79 8.99
C ILE A 94 -1.69 0.60 8.65
N GLY A 95 -0.87 0.74 7.60
CA GLY A 95 0.11 -0.27 7.22
C GLY A 95 -0.41 -1.31 6.24
N HIS A 96 -1.49 -1.00 5.50
CA HIS A 96 -2.01 -1.87 4.46
C HIS A 96 -1.13 -1.76 3.20
N PHE A 97 -0.77 -2.90 2.61
CA PHE A 97 0.02 -2.94 1.37
C PHE A 97 -0.83 -3.08 0.12
N SER A 98 -0.48 -2.35 -0.93
CA SER A 98 -0.98 -2.57 -2.28
C SER A 98 0.12 -2.36 -3.32
N VAL A 99 -0.05 -2.93 -4.50
CA VAL A 99 0.90 -2.73 -5.62
C VAL A 99 0.38 -1.62 -6.53
N VAL A 100 1.25 -0.69 -6.92
CA VAL A 100 0.89 0.38 -7.84
C VAL A 100 0.84 -0.16 -9.27
N ASP A 101 -0.31 -0.06 -9.90
CA ASP A 101 -0.50 -0.42 -11.31
C ASP A 101 -0.12 0.74 -12.23
N LYS A 102 -0.65 1.94 -11.94
CA LYS A 102 -0.49 3.13 -12.77
C LYS A 102 -0.56 4.40 -11.93
N VAL A 103 0.29 5.38 -12.26
CA VAL A 103 0.25 6.73 -11.70
C VAL A 103 0.07 7.72 -12.83
N THR A 104 -0.88 8.63 -12.68
CA THR A 104 -1.15 9.71 -13.65
C THR A 104 -0.89 11.07 -13.00
N LYS A 105 -1.22 12.17 -13.67
CA LYS A 105 -1.14 13.52 -13.06
C LYS A 105 -2.02 13.62 -11.81
N ASN A 106 -3.24 13.08 -11.89
CA ASN A 106 -4.31 13.34 -10.92
C ASN A 106 -4.83 12.09 -10.19
N HIS A 107 -4.38 10.90 -10.57
CA HIS A 107 -4.89 9.64 -10.02
C HIS A 107 -3.78 8.60 -9.87
N VAL A 108 -3.94 7.72 -8.88
CA VAL A 108 -3.21 6.47 -8.75
C VAL A 108 -4.18 5.29 -8.92
N TYR A 109 -3.67 4.20 -9.46
CA TYR A 109 -4.35 2.92 -9.61
C TYR A 109 -3.56 1.89 -8.81
N LEU A 110 -4.23 1.22 -7.87
CA LEU A 110 -3.62 0.25 -6.97
C LEU A 110 -4.26 -1.12 -7.19
N ALA A 111 -3.45 -2.15 -7.39
CA ALA A 111 -3.87 -3.54 -7.24
C ALA A 111 -4.00 -3.84 -5.74
N GLU A 112 -5.25 -3.82 -5.28
CA GLU A 112 -5.62 -3.92 -3.87
C GLU A 112 -5.92 -5.38 -3.52
N PRO A 113 -5.22 -5.97 -2.53
CA PRO A 113 -5.28 -7.39 -2.28
C PRO A 113 -6.51 -7.86 -1.49
N THR A 114 -7.23 -7.00 -0.74
CA THR A 114 -8.39 -7.41 0.06
C THR A 114 -9.49 -8.00 -0.82
N GLU A 115 -9.81 -7.32 -1.91
CA GLU A 115 -10.79 -7.81 -2.89
C GLU A 115 -10.17 -8.33 -4.17
N GLY A 116 -8.86 -8.14 -4.39
CA GLY A 116 -8.19 -8.57 -5.61
C GLY A 116 -8.63 -7.77 -6.83
N VAL A 117 -8.76 -6.45 -6.68
CA VAL A 117 -9.23 -5.53 -7.73
C VAL A 117 -8.26 -4.38 -7.94
N ILE A 118 -8.39 -3.69 -9.09
CA ILE A 118 -7.76 -2.39 -9.27
C ILE A 118 -8.67 -1.32 -8.70
N ILE A 119 -8.18 -0.54 -7.73
CA ILE A 119 -8.85 0.66 -7.23
C ILE A 119 -8.24 1.90 -7.87
N LYS A 120 -9.09 2.84 -8.29
CA LYS A 120 -8.69 4.16 -8.77
C LYS A 120 -8.91 5.19 -7.68
N MET A 121 -7.91 6.01 -7.40
CA MET A 121 -7.99 7.03 -6.36
C MET A 121 -7.47 8.38 -6.86
N GLN A 122 -8.17 9.46 -6.52
CA GLN A 122 -7.68 10.81 -6.77
C GLN A 122 -6.41 11.08 -5.96
N LYS A 123 -5.45 11.80 -6.54
CA LYS A 123 -4.16 12.14 -5.93
C LYS A 123 -4.34 12.67 -4.51
N LEU A 124 -5.20 13.67 -4.32
CA LEU A 124 -5.40 14.29 -3.01
C LEU A 124 -5.89 13.29 -1.95
N VAL A 125 -6.80 12.40 -2.32
CA VAL A 125 -7.30 11.35 -1.42
C VAL A 125 -6.20 10.35 -1.10
N PHE A 126 -5.45 9.90 -2.11
CA PHE A 126 -4.36 8.96 -1.91
C PHE A 126 -3.26 9.54 -1.03
N LEU A 127 -2.83 10.78 -1.27
CA LEU A 127 -1.80 11.42 -0.45
C LEU A 127 -2.20 11.47 1.03
N ARG A 128 -3.46 11.81 1.34
CA ARG A 128 -3.97 11.77 2.73
C ARG A 128 -3.89 10.38 3.34
N LEU A 129 -4.31 9.35 2.60
CA LEU A 129 -4.28 7.97 3.07
C LEU A 129 -2.86 7.39 3.08
N TRP A 130 -1.95 7.97 2.32
CA TRP A 130 -0.52 7.69 2.31
C TRP A 130 0.27 8.60 3.24
N PHE A 131 -0.41 9.32 4.15
CA PHE A 131 0.16 10.19 5.18
C PHE A 131 1.03 11.34 4.67
N ASP A 132 0.82 11.78 3.43
CA ASP A 132 1.36 13.03 2.88
C ASP A 132 0.39 14.18 3.20
N PHE A 133 0.80 15.01 4.15
CA PHE A 133 0.01 16.10 4.70
C PHE A 133 0.53 17.46 4.23
N ASP A 134 -0.29 18.18 3.47
CA ASP A 134 -0.07 19.61 3.18
C ASP A 134 -0.07 20.45 4.48
N PRO A 135 0.98 21.26 4.73
CA PRO A 135 1.07 22.08 5.93
C PRO A 135 -0.05 23.11 6.11
N HIS A 136 -0.89 23.38 5.11
CA HIS A 136 -1.97 24.37 5.20
C HIS A 136 -3.29 23.83 5.76
N TRP A 137 -3.58 22.53 5.63
CA TRP A 137 -4.95 22.00 5.84
C TRP A 137 -5.03 20.83 6.82
N TYR A 138 -3.93 20.41 7.44
CA TYR A 138 -3.91 19.20 8.27
C TYR A 138 -3.35 19.42 9.68
N PRO A 139 -3.79 18.57 10.63
CA PRO A 139 -3.35 18.63 12.00
C PRO A 139 -1.82 18.44 12.12
N LYS A 140 -1.13 19.48 12.58
CA LYS A 140 0.31 19.47 12.90
C LYS A 140 0.55 18.99 14.33
N LYS A 141 -0.44 19.18 15.19
CA LYS A 141 -0.44 18.75 16.59
C LYS A 141 -1.74 18.01 16.89
N ASN A 142 -1.72 17.15 17.90
CA ASN A 142 -2.89 16.38 18.34
C ASN A 142 -4.13 17.26 18.61
N THR A 143 -3.94 18.51 19.04
CA THR A 143 -5.01 19.48 19.32
C THR A 143 -5.73 20.02 18.08
N ASP A 144 -5.16 19.86 16.89
CA ASP A 144 -5.81 20.23 15.63
C ASP A 144 -6.89 19.20 15.23
N ILE A 145 -6.87 18.00 15.82
CA ILE A 145 -7.85 16.92 15.56
C ILE A 145 -9.09 17.13 16.42
N LYS A 146 -10.24 17.41 15.80
CA LYS A 146 -11.54 17.43 16.48
C LYS A 146 -12.03 16.01 16.71
N LEU A 147 -11.70 15.45 17.88
CA LEU A 147 -12.05 14.08 18.23
C LEU A 147 -13.55 13.92 18.43
N ARG A 148 -14.17 13.02 17.64
CA ARG A 148 -15.54 12.52 17.85
C ARG A 148 -16.57 13.63 18.03
N PHE A 149 -16.36 14.77 17.35
CA PHE A 149 -17.32 15.87 17.37
C PHE A 149 -18.64 15.39 16.77
N MET A 150 -19.69 15.54 17.54
CA MET A 150 -21.05 15.25 17.13
C MET A 150 -21.92 16.41 17.58
N ALA A 151 -22.70 16.97 16.67
CA ALA A 151 -23.76 17.90 17.00
C ALA A 151 -25.09 17.13 16.90
N VAL A 152 -25.83 17.06 18.00
CA VAL A 152 -27.20 16.53 18.03
C VAL A 152 -28.13 17.73 18.15
N VAL A 153 -29.02 17.91 17.19
CA VAL A 153 -29.91 19.07 17.09
C VAL A 153 -31.36 18.61 17.30
N SER A 154 -32.04 19.23 18.26
CA SER A 154 -33.48 19.06 18.49
C SER A 154 -34.21 20.40 18.31
N LYS A 155 -35.49 20.34 17.91
CA LYS A 155 -36.36 21.53 17.92
C LYS A 155 -36.68 21.94 19.37
N PRO A 156 -37.08 23.21 19.61
CA PRO A 156 -37.59 23.64 20.91
C PRO A 156 -38.78 22.77 21.36
#